data_AF-X1VF04-F1
#
_entry.id   AF-X1VF04-F1
#
_cell.length_a   1.000
_cell.length_b   1.000
_cell.length_c   1.000
_cell.angle_alpha   90.00
_cell.angle_beta   90.00
_cell.angle_gamma   90.00
#
_symmetry.space_group_name_H-M   'P 1'
#
loop_
_entity.id
_entity.type
_entity.pdbx_description
1 polymer ?
#
loop_
_entity_poly.entity_id
_entity_poly.type
_entity_poly.pdbx_seq_one_letter_code
_entity_poly.pdbx_strand_id
1 'polypeptide(L)'
;RIVDAEVRPVPQLETPIKNGSELMVYLETRELLARITLLGKKVIRSPEPVLAQIRFEQDVATYIGEHFILRRQSPASTVGGGIILDPFATKHRQRDLGKVLPFLDRRRGLNLDELILSEIEKTRCLERAGLLSASTYSAAEIARQVARLESQGRLIATDSYLVESSHWQKQAEDFLNLLQQEHKANPLRKGLSQAVPQSYLDLPKEAFNQMVAKLAQAGEIVREEDTIALASHKPGLSPEQEATVTRIMALFENNPGSLP
;
A
#
# COMPACT_ATOMS: atom_id res chain seq x y z
N ARG A 1 12.92 13.77 -7.19
CA ARG A 1 13.49 13.88 -8.57
C ARG A 1 12.56 13.40 -9.68
N ILE A 2 11.71 12.40 -9.44
CA ILE A 2 10.81 11.86 -10.45
C ILE A 2 9.39 12.15 -10.00
N VAL A 3 8.57 12.69 -10.89
CA VAL A 3 7.16 12.97 -10.64
C VAL A 3 6.32 12.49 -11.83
N ASP A 4 5.10 12.07 -11.57
CA ASP A 4 4.13 11.82 -12.65
C ASP A 4 3.22 13.03 -12.82
N ALA A 5 2.88 13.33 -14.06
CA ALA A 5 2.16 14.54 -14.44
C ALA A 5 1.22 14.29 -15.62
N GLU A 6 0.15 15.07 -15.69
CA GLU A 6 -0.56 15.29 -16.94
C GLU A 6 0.11 16.44 -17.68
N VAL A 7 0.58 16.18 -18.90
CA VAL A 7 1.15 17.19 -19.79
C VAL A 7 0.11 17.60 -20.83
N ARG A 8 -0.20 18.89 -20.88
CA ARG A 8 -1.04 19.50 -21.91
C ARG A 8 -0.18 20.33 -22.86
N PRO A 9 0.02 19.89 -24.10
CA PRO A 9 0.73 20.67 -25.12
C PRO A 9 -0.07 21.90 -25.53
N VAL A 10 0.61 22.91 -26.08
CA VAL A 10 -0.05 24.08 -26.68
C VAL A 10 -0.87 23.69 -27.93
N PRO A 11 -1.96 24.43 -28.26
CA PRO A 11 -2.80 24.14 -29.42
C PRO A 11 -2.05 24.04 -30.76
N GLN A 12 -1.05 24.89 -30.95
CA GLN A 12 -0.23 24.95 -32.15
C GLN A 12 1.21 24.58 -31.79
N LEU A 13 1.52 23.30 -31.91
CA LEU A 13 2.83 22.77 -31.57
C LEU A 13 3.71 22.67 -32.82
N GLU A 14 4.58 23.66 -33.06
CA GLU A 14 5.44 23.72 -34.24
C GLU A 14 6.36 22.50 -34.37
N THR A 15 6.96 22.07 -33.26
CA THR A 15 7.79 20.87 -33.19
C THR A 15 7.18 19.89 -32.20
N PRO A 16 6.99 18.60 -32.55
CA PRO A 16 6.46 17.59 -31.64
C PRO A 16 7.32 17.37 -30.40
N ILE A 17 6.71 17.05 -29.26
CA ILE A 17 7.43 16.60 -28.06
C ILE A 17 7.64 15.09 -28.19
N LYS A 18 8.89 14.64 -28.31
CA LYS A 18 9.24 13.22 -28.42
C LYS A 18 9.41 12.62 -27.03
N ASN A 19 9.17 11.32 -26.89
CA ASN A 19 9.54 10.61 -25.67
C ASN A 19 11.03 10.76 -25.38
N GLY A 20 11.37 11.11 -24.14
CA GLY A 20 12.75 11.35 -23.70
C GLY A 20 13.29 12.74 -24.04
N SER A 21 12.45 13.68 -24.48
CA SER A 21 12.87 15.07 -24.73
C SER A 21 13.32 15.74 -23.44
N GLU A 22 14.37 16.55 -23.53
CA GLU A 22 14.81 17.44 -22.46
C GLU A 22 14.17 18.81 -22.65
N LEU A 23 13.47 19.28 -21.63
CA LEU A 23 12.73 20.53 -21.63
C LEU A 23 13.01 21.28 -20.33
N MET A 24 12.79 22.60 -20.37
CA MET A 24 12.77 23.43 -19.19
C MET A 24 11.39 23.37 -18.56
N VAL A 25 11.35 22.99 -17.29
CA VAL A 25 10.15 22.94 -16.48
C VAL A 25 10.18 24.14 -15.53
N TYR A 26 9.18 24.98 -15.64
CA TYR A 26 8.98 26.11 -14.76
C TYR A 26 8.00 25.68 -13.69
N LEU A 27 8.49 25.61 -12.45
CA LEU A 27 7.73 25.31 -11.25
C LEU A 27 7.93 26.49 -10.29
N GLU A 28 6.83 27.16 -9.95
CA GLU A 28 6.86 28.43 -9.21
C GLU A 28 7.88 29.43 -9.79
N THR A 29 8.92 29.78 -9.02
CA THR A 29 10.00 30.70 -9.41
C THR A 29 11.26 29.98 -9.89
N ARG A 30 11.22 28.67 -10.10
CA ARG A 30 12.37 27.85 -10.48
C ARG A 30 12.27 27.41 -11.94
N GLU A 31 13.39 27.55 -12.65
CA GLU A 31 13.59 26.96 -13.96
C GLU A 31 14.44 25.70 -13.80
N LEU A 32 13.90 24.54 -14.18
CA LEU A 32 14.50 23.24 -13.94
C LEU A 32 14.63 22.44 -15.23
N LEU A 33 15.85 21.99 -15.56
CA LEU A 33 16.04 21.05 -16.65
C LEU A 33 15.46 19.69 -16.26
N ALA A 34 14.61 19.14 -17.13
CA ALA A 34 14.01 17.84 -16.91
C ALA A 34 13.84 17.05 -18.19
N ARG A 35 13.90 15.72 -18.04
CA ARG A 35 13.60 14.77 -19.11
C ARG A 35 12.16 14.29 -19.01
N ILE A 36 11.41 14.43 -20.09
CA ILE A 36 10.00 14.04 -20.18
C ILE A 36 9.87 12.65 -20.80
N THR A 37 9.33 11.70 -20.03
CA THR A 37 9.04 10.34 -20.48
C THR A 37 7.53 10.19 -20.68
N LEU A 38 7.08 10.01 -21.91
CA LEU A 38 5.67 9.86 -22.24
C LEU A 38 5.18 8.45 -21.87
N LEU A 39 4.04 8.36 -21.19
CA LEU A 39 3.45 7.09 -20.79
C LEU A 39 2.41 6.68 -21.84
N GLY A 40 2.61 5.53 -22.47
CA GLY A 40 1.69 5.01 -23.50
C GLY A 40 1.74 5.68 -24.88
N LYS A 41 2.50 6.77 -25.06
CA LYS A 41 2.70 7.45 -26.36
C LYS A 41 4.20 7.60 -26.68
N LYS A 42 4.56 7.64 -27.98
CA LYS A 42 5.95 7.90 -28.42
C LYS A 42 6.22 9.38 -28.72
N VAL A 43 5.19 10.12 -29.13
CA VAL A 43 5.29 11.53 -29.55
C VAL A 43 3.96 12.23 -29.27
N ILE A 44 4.03 13.50 -28.85
CA ILE A 44 2.89 14.41 -28.74
C ILE A 44 2.85 15.31 -29.99
N ARG A 45 1.73 15.26 -30.73
CA ARG A 45 1.46 16.12 -31.90
C ARG A 45 0.11 16.86 -31.83
N SER A 46 -0.82 16.33 -31.03
CA SER A 46 -2.17 16.86 -30.84
C SER A 46 -2.22 17.66 -29.54
N PRO A 47 -3.10 18.67 -29.41
CA PRO A 47 -3.37 19.38 -28.15
C PRO A 47 -3.91 18.52 -27.00
N GLU A 48 -4.16 17.23 -27.22
CA GLU A 48 -4.66 16.31 -26.20
C GLU A 48 -3.71 16.18 -25.00
N PRO A 49 -4.24 16.15 -23.77
CA PRO A 49 -3.47 15.83 -22.58
C PRO A 49 -2.86 14.41 -22.65
N VAL A 50 -1.64 14.28 -22.18
CA VAL A 50 -0.88 13.02 -22.16
C VAL A 50 -0.24 12.83 -20.79
N LEU A 51 -0.35 11.62 -20.25
CA LEU A 51 0.37 11.26 -19.03
C LEU A 51 1.86 11.11 -19.30
N ALA A 52 2.68 11.71 -18.45
CA ALA A 52 4.13 11.67 -18.57
C ALA A 52 4.78 11.58 -17.20
N GLN A 53 6.00 11.06 -17.18
CA GLN A 53 6.89 11.12 -16.05
C GLN A 53 7.97 12.16 -16.32
N ILE A 54 8.14 13.10 -15.39
CA ILE A 54 9.12 14.18 -15.45
C ILE A 54 10.26 13.81 -14.51
N ARG A 55 11.48 13.69 -15.06
CA ARG A 55 12.69 13.47 -14.26
C ARG A 55 13.54 14.73 -14.27
N PHE A 56 13.67 15.34 -13.10
CA PHE A 56 14.54 16.49 -12.86
C PHE A 56 15.97 16.04 -12.58
N GLU A 57 16.94 16.87 -12.94
CA GLU A 57 18.36 16.64 -12.60
C GLU A 57 18.64 16.79 -11.09
N GLN A 58 17.86 17.66 -10.43
CA GLN A 58 17.96 17.96 -9.02
C GLN A 58 16.67 17.64 -8.25
N ASP A 59 16.77 17.68 -6.92
CA ASP A 59 15.62 17.51 -6.05
C ASP A 59 14.68 18.74 -6.15
N VAL A 60 13.39 18.44 -6.23
CA VAL A 60 12.31 19.41 -6.39
C VAL A 60 11.25 19.12 -5.34
N ALA A 61 10.81 20.18 -4.67
CA ALA A 61 9.62 20.14 -3.81
C ALA A 61 8.44 20.54 -4.69
N THR A 62 7.42 19.71 -4.71
CA THR A 62 6.19 19.93 -5.49
C THR A 62 5.05 19.17 -4.84
N TYR A 63 3.81 19.52 -5.18
CA TYR A 63 2.61 18.90 -4.61
C TYR A 63 1.59 18.48 -5.68
N ILE A 64 0.68 17.60 -5.28
CA ILE A 64 -0.41 17.11 -6.13
C ILE A 64 -1.30 18.28 -6.55
N GLY A 65 -1.51 18.42 -7.86
CA GLY A 65 -2.27 19.51 -8.46
C GLY A 65 -1.46 20.76 -8.77
N GLU A 66 -0.15 20.78 -8.47
CA GLU A 66 0.69 21.94 -8.80
C GLU A 66 0.85 22.10 -10.31
N HIS A 67 0.71 23.34 -10.79
CA HIS A 67 0.85 23.68 -12.20
C HIS A 67 2.31 23.90 -12.59
N PHE A 68 2.68 23.46 -13.78
CA PHE A 68 4.00 23.75 -14.37
C PHE A 68 3.88 24.16 -15.83
N ILE A 69 4.95 24.81 -16.33
CA ILE A 69 5.07 25.19 -17.74
C ILE A 69 6.27 24.46 -18.35
N LEU A 70 6.10 23.94 -19.57
CA LEU A 70 7.16 23.32 -20.36
C LEU A 70 7.65 24.27 -21.46
N ARG A 71 8.95 24.50 -21.50
CA ARG A 71 9.61 25.36 -22.50
C ARG A 71 10.79 24.67 -23.16
N ARG A 72 11.03 25.00 -24.42
CA ARG A 72 12.29 24.70 -25.13
C ARG A 72 13.27 25.86 -24.93
N GLN A 73 14.55 25.53 -24.88
CA GLN A 73 15.62 26.53 -24.80
C GLN A 73 15.93 27.15 -26.18
N SER A 74 15.92 26.35 -27.25
CA SER A 74 16.23 26.83 -28.60
C SER A 74 15.42 26.09 -29.68
N PRO A 75 14.67 26.81 -30.54
CA PRO A 75 14.23 28.20 -30.30
C PRO A 75 13.40 28.30 -29.01
N ALA A 76 13.55 29.40 -28.29
CA ALA A 76 12.84 29.62 -27.02
C ALA A 76 11.32 29.66 -27.28
N SER A 77 10.61 28.66 -26.79
CA SER A 77 9.18 28.49 -27.07
C SER A 77 8.49 27.73 -25.94
N THR A 78 7.27 28.14 -25.60
CA THR A 78 6.39 27.37 -24.72
C THR A 78 5.77 26.23 -25.50
N VAL A 79 5.98 25.00 -25.05
CA VAL A 79 5.49 23.80 -25.74
C VAL A 79 4.29 23.17 -25.05
N GLY A 80 4.03 23.57 -23.81
CA GLY A 80 2.89 23.12 -23.05
C GLY A 80 3.02 23.49 -21.58
N GLY A 81 2.24 22.80 -20.77
CA GLY A 81 2.30 22.83 -19.32
C GLY A 81 1.60 21.60 -18.78
N GLY A 82 1.11 21.69 -17.56
CA GLY A 82 0.41 20.57 -16.96
C GLY A 82 0.21 20.70 -15.47
N ILE A 83 -0.22 19.58 -14.89
CA ILE A 83 -0.37 19.43 -13.44
C ILE A 83 0.37 18.21 -12.93
N ILE A 84 0.93 18.32 -11.73
CA ILE A 84 1.56 17.19 -11.04
C ILE A 84 0.47 16.27 -10.47
N LEU A 85 0.59 14.96 -10.71
CA LEU A 85 -0.36 13.96 -10.25
C LEU A 85 0.22 13.08 -9.14
N ASP A 86 1.52 12.77 -9.19
CA ASP A 86 2.24 12.04 -8.14
C ASP A 86 3.63 12.65 -7.91
N PRO A 87 3.84 13.40 -6.81
CA PRO A 87 5.13 13.99 -6.48
C PRO A 87 6.16 12.95 -5.99
N PHE A 88 5.72 11.76 -5.58
CA PHE A 88 6.57 10.68 -5.06
C PHE A 88 6.59 9.48 -6.02
N ALA A 89 6.61 9.76 -7.33
CA ALA A 89 6.63 8.73 -8.36
C ALA A 89 7.97 7.97 -8.41
N THR A 90 7.89 6.66 -8.61
CA THR A 90 9.05 5.82 -8.93
C THR A 90 9.21 5.67 -10.43
N LYS A 91 10.40 5.29 -10.91
CA LYS A 91 10.61 5.02 -12.34
C LYS A 91 9.72 3.87 -12.81
N HIS A 92 8.83 4.15 -13.75
CA HIS A 92 7.94 3.14 -14.33
C HIS A 92 8.68 2.31 -15.39
N ARG A 93 8.39 1.01 -15.45
CA ARG A 93 8.83 0.13 -16.54
C ARG A 93 7.67 -0.08 -17.52
N GLN A 94 8.00 -0.44 -18.76
CA GLN A 94 7.00 -0.66 -19.82
C GLN A 94 5.92 -1.68 -19.42
N ARG A 95 6.31 -2.74 -18.69
CA ARG A 95 5.40 -3.78 -18.20
C ARG A 95 4.41 -3.29 -17.13
N ASP A 96 4.74 -2.20 -16.44
CA ASP A 96 3.94 -1.66 -15.34
C ASP A 96 2.87 -0.66 -15.83
N LEU A 97 2.95 -0.24 -17.11
CA LEU A 97 2.04 0.76 -17.69
C LEU A 97 0.56 0.39 -17.58
N GLY A 98 0.23 -0.91 -17.63
CA GLY A 98 -1.15 -1.38 -17.46
C GLY A 98 -1.75 -1.05 -16.09
N LYS A 99 -0.92 -0.82 -15.07
CA LYS A 99 -1.33 -0.38 -13.73
C LYS A 99 -1.18 1.13 -13.54
N VAL A 100 -0.10 1.68 -14.08
CA VAL A 100 0.25 3.11 -13.91
C VAL A 100 -0.75 4.02 -14.61
N LEU A 101 -1.19 3.69 -15.84
CA LEU A 101 -2.12 4.55 -16.57
C LEU A 101 -3.47 4.70 -15.85
N PRO A 102 -4.17 3.60 -15.44
CA PRO A 102 -5.39 3.73 -14.64
C PRO A 102 -5.19 4.46 -13.32
N PHE A 103 -4.07 4.23 -12.64
CA PHE A 103 -3.72 4.93 -11.40
C PHE A 103 -3.68 6.46 -11.62
N LEU A 104 -2.93 6.92 -12.63
CA LEU A 104 -2.80 8.35 -12.92
C LEU A 104 -4.10 8.95 -13.46
N ASP A 105 -4.87 8.21 -14.25
CA ASP A 105 -6.16 8.66 -14.79
C ASP A 105 -7.15 8.99 -13.67
N ARG A 106 -7.21 8.18 -12.60
CA ARG A 106 -8.05 8.46 -11.42
C ARG A 106 -7.65 9.74 -10.69
N ARG A 107 -6.37 10.12 -10.73
CA ARG A 107 -5.84 11.32 -10.06
C ARG A 107 -6.01 12.60 -10.86
N ARG A 108 -6.32 12.54 -12.16
CA ARG A 108 -6.49 13.74 -13.02
C ARG A 108 -7.55 14.72 -12.51
N GLY A 109 -8.64 14.19 -11.95
CA GLY A 109 -9.72 15.00 -11.41
C GLY A 109 -9.40 15.65 -10.06
N LEU A 110 -8.25 15.34 -9.46
CA LEU A 110 -7.82 15.80 -8.14
C LEU A 110 -8.86 15.54 -7.03
N ASN A 111 -9.78 14.59 -7.22
CA ASN A 111 -10.80 14.25 -6.25
C ASN A 111 -10.15 13.57 -5.03
N LEU A 112 -10.41 14.09 -3.83
CA LEU A 112 -9.81 13.58 -2.60
C LEU A 112 -10.08 12.10 -2.35
N ASP A 113 -11.28 11.58 -2.69
CA ASP A 113 -11.64 10.17 -2.56
C ASP A 113 -10.70 9.31 -3.42
N GLU A 114 -10.52 9.71 -4.68
CA GLU A 114 -9.66 9.02 -5.64
C GLU A 114 -8.18 9.14 -5.27
N LEU A 115 -7.74 10.30 -4.78
CA LEU A 115 -6.37 10.52 -4.32
C LEU A 115 -6.04 9.63 -3.12
N ILE A 116 -6.94 9.54 -2.15
CA ILE A 116 -6.75 8.66 -0.98
C ILE A 116 -6.73 7.21 -1.45
N LEU A 117 -7.78 6.74 -2.13
CA LEU A 117 -7.90 5.34 -2.54
C LEU A 117 -6.73 4.88 -3.41
N SER A 118 -6.31 5.70 -4.38
CA SER A 118 -5.17 5.37 -5.24
C SER A 118 -3.84 5.30 -4.47
N GLU A 119 -3.62 6.15 -3.46
CA GLU A 119 -2.42 6.10 -2.62
C GLU A 119 -2.42 4.85 -1.71
N ILE A 120 -3.59 4.45 -1.20
CA ILE A 120 -3.76 3.20 -0.44
C ILE A 120 -3.54 1.99 -1.36
N GLU A 121 -4.11 1.94 -2.57
CA GLU A 121 -3.91 0.82 -3.51
C GLU A 121 -2.42 0.67 -3.93
N LYS A 122 -1.68 1.78 -4.02
CA LYS A 122 -0.25 1.80 -4.35
C LYS A 122 0.61 1.16 -3.26
N THR A 123 0.28 1.38 -1.99
CA THR A 123 1.10 0.96 -0.83
C THR A 123 0.51 -0.23 -0.06
N ARG A 124 -0.78 -0.51 -0.24
CA ARG A 124 -1.67 -1.45 0.49
C ARG A 124 -1.84 -1.16 1.97
N CYS A 125 -0.79 -0.66 2.60
CA CYS A 125 -0.75 -0.21 3.98
C CYS A 125 0.12 1.04 4.05
N LEU A 126 -0.40 2.11 4.64
CA LEU A 126 0.34 3.36 4.84
C LEU A 126 0.08 3.94 6.22
N GLU A 127 1.02 4.74 6.69
CA GLU A 127 0.79 5.55 7.88
C GLU A 127 -0.22 6.65 7.59
N ARG A 128 -1.14 6.87 8.52
CA ARG A 128 -2.07 8.00 8.52
C ARG A 128 -1.31 9.31 8.56
N ALA A 129 -0.21 9.34 9.31
CA ALA A 129 0.73 10.43 9.33
C ALA A 129 1.39 10.54 7.95
N GLY A 130 1.16 11.66 7.27
CA GLY A 130 1.78 11.92 5.97
C GLY A 130 0.96 11.52 4.74
N LEU A 131 -0.24 10.94 4.91
CA LEU A 131 -1.18 10.73 3.80
C LEU A 131 -1.43 12.05 3.09
N LEU A 132 -1.15 12.09 1.79
CA LEU A 132 -1.28 13.29 0.94
C LEU A 132 -0.55 14.53 1.51
N SER A 133 0.58 14.32 2.21
CA SER A 133 1.39 15.41 2.77
C SER A 133 1.88 16.43 1.74
N ALA A 134 2.17 15.98 0.51
CA ALA A 134 2.46 16.84 -0.63
C ALA A 134 1.18 17.16 -1.42
N SER A 135 0.20 17.76 -0.76
CA SER A 135 -1.05 18.25 -1.38
C SER A 135 -1.52 19.54 -0.72
N THR A 136 -2.53 20.18 -1.29
CA THR A 136 -3.15 21.39 -0.73
C THR A 136 -4.25 21.10 0.30
N TYR A 137 -4.56 19.83 0.54
CA TYR A 137 -5.62 19.42 1.46
C TYR A 137 -5.17 19.52 2.92
N SER A 138 -6.04 20.06 3.77
CA SER A 138 -5.80 20.11 5.20
C SER A 138 -5.94 18.72 5.85
N ALA A 139 -5.24 18.51 6.97
CA ALA A 139 -5.36 17.28 7.75
C ALA A 139 -6.82 16.99 8.17
N ALA A 140 -7.62 18.04 8.42
CA ALA A 140 -9.03 17.91 8.77
C ALA A 140 -9.90 17.42 7.60
N GLU A 141 -9.65 17.89 6.38
CA GLU A 141 -10.34 17.42 5.17
C GLU A 141 -9.99 15.96 4.87
N ILE A 142 -8.71 15.62 4.96
CA ILE A 142 -8.23 14.25 4.77
C ILE A 142 -8.87 13.32 5.81
N ALA A 143 -8.83 13.69 7.10
CA ALA A 143 -9.41 12.87 8.16
C ALA A 143 -10.91 12.65 7.99
N ARG A 144 -11.67 13.69 7.60
CA ARG A 144 -13.10 13.59 7.32
C ARG A 144 -13.37 12.64 6.15
N GLN A 145 -12.57 12.74 5.10
CA GLN A 145 -12.75 11.90 3.92
C GLN A 145 -12.36 10.45 4.18
N VAL A 146 -11.30 10.21 4.96
CA VAL A 146 -10.92 8.86 5.43
C VAL A 146 -12.06 8.23 6.23
N ALA A 147 -12.65 8.95 7.19
CA ALA A 147 -13.76 8.43 8.00
C ALA A 147 -14.99 8.07 7.13
N ARG A 148 -15.27 8.87 6.10
CA ARG A 148 -16.32 8.56 5.12
C ARG A 148 -16.00 7.29 4.34
N LEU A 149 -14.79 7.14 3.80
CA LEU A 149 -14.38 5.95 3.06
C LEU A 149 -14.36 4.68 3.94
N GLU A 150 -13.99 4.81 5.21
CA GLU A 150 -14.07 3.74 6.21
C GLU A 150 -15.51 3.30 6.44
N SER A 151 -16.45 4.24 6.62
CA SER A 151 -17.88 3.93 6.78
C SER A 151 -18.49 3.21 5.57
N GLN A 152 -17.91 3.40 4.39
CA GLN A 152 -18.29 2.71 3.15
C GLN A 152 -17.60 1.35 2.99
N GLY A 153 -16.75 0.95 3.93
CA GLY A 153 -15.98 -0.30 3.89
C GLY A 153 -14.89 -0.32 2.80
N ARG A 154 -14.50 0.83 2.26
CA ARG A 154 -13.49 0.93 1.17
C ARG A 154 -12.06 0.83 1.67
N LEU A 155 -11.84 1.20 2.93
CA LEU A 155 -10.56 1.06 3.63
C LEU A 155 -10.83 0.68 5.09
N ILE A 156 -9.79 0.23 5.78
CA ILE A 156 -9.81 -0.01 7.22
C ILE A 156 -8.80 0.92 7.87
N ALA A 157 -9.26 1.67 8.86
CA ALA A 157 -8.41 2.58 9.60
C ALA A 157 -8.02 1.96 10.95
N THR A 158 -6.72 2.01 11.24
CA THR A 158 -6.14 1.71 12.55
C THR A 158 -5.78 3.03 13.24
N ASP A 159 -5.23 2.97 14.45
CA ASP A 159 -4.78 4.17 15.16
C ASP A 159 -3.74 4.96 14.35
N SER A 160 -2.80 4.25 13.72
CA SER A 160 -1.67 4.84 13.00
C SER A 160 -1.63 4.54 11.51
N TYR A 161 -2.35 3.52 11.03
CA TYR A 161 -2.28 3.03 9.65
C TYR A 161 -3.63 3.06 8.94
N LEU A 162 -3.60 3.15 7.62
CA LEU A 162 -4.74 2.85 6.74
C LEU A 162 -4.38 1.65 5.89
N VAL A 163 -5.32 0.71 5.79
CA VAL A 163 -5.15 -0.54 5.05
C VAL A 163 -6.25 -0.64 4.00
N GLU A 164 -5.89 -1.08 2.80
CA GLU A 164 -6.88 -1.43 1.79
C GLU A 164 -7.79 -2.56 2.32
N SER A 165 -9.11 -2.44 2.18
CA SER A 165 -10.04 -3.46 2.70
C SER A 165 -9.80 -4.85 2.10
N SER A 166 -9.47 -4.92 0.81
CA SER A 166 -9.21 -6.19 0.12
C SER A 166 -7.92 -6.85 0.63
N HIS A 167 -6.87 -6.05 0.85
CA HIS A 167 -5.61 -6.51 1.43
C HIS A 167 -5.82 -6.98 2.86
N TRP A 168 -6.54 -6.22 3.68
CA TRP A 168 -6.87 -6.62 5.04
C TRP A 168 -7.60 -7.96 5.10
N GLN A 169 -8.62 -8.15 4.27
CA GLN A 169 -9.38 -9.40 4.20
C GLN A 169 -8.47 -10.56 3.81
N LYS A 170 -7.64 -10.38 2.79
CA LYS A 170 -6.66 -11.38 2.38
C LYS A 170 -5.67 -11.74 3.49
N GLN A 171 -5.14 -10.75 4.21
CA GLN A 171 -4.23 -10.99 5.33
C GLN A 171 -4.92 -11.73 6.49
N ALA A 172 -6.20 -11.44 6.76
CA ALA A 172 -6.98 -12.17 7.75
C ALA A 172 -7.23 -13.63 7.32
N GLU A 173 -7.55 -13.88 6.04
CA GLU A 173 -7.70 -15.23 5.50
C GLU A 173 -6.38 -16.01 5.55
N ASP A 174 -5.27 -15.40 5.11
CA ASP A 174 -3.93 -16.00 5.14
C ASP A 174 -3.53 -16.35 6.59
N PHE A 175 -3.87 -15.49 7.55
CA PHE A 175 -3.65 -15.71 8.97
C PHE A 175 -4.44 -16.92 9.51
N LEU A 176 -5.75 -17.00 9.24
CA LEU A 176 -6.58 -18.12 9.68
C LEU A 176 -6.14 -19.45 9.04
N ASN A 177 -5.77 -19.42 7.76
CA ASN A 177 -5.23 -20.57 7.05
C ASN A 177 -3.90 -21.05 7.67
N LEU A 178 -3.01 -20.13 8.04
CA LEU A 178 -1.77 -20.46 8.74
C LEU A 178 -2.04 -21.15 10.07
N LEU A 179 -2.96 -20.60 10.89
CA LEU A 179 -3.36 -21.24 12.14
C LEU A 179 -3.92 -22.66 11.91
N GLN A 180 -4.77 -22.82 10.91
CA GLN A 180 -5.38 -24.12 10.59
C GLN A 180 -4.34 -25.16 10.15
N GLN A 181 -3.36 -24.77 9.34
CA GLN A 181 -2.29 -25.65 8.89
C GLN A 181 -1.39 -26.07 10.06
N GLU A 182 -1.03 -25.14 10.94
CA GLU A 182 -0.20 -25.42 12.10
C GLU A 182 -0.90 -26.31 13.13
N HIS A 183 -2.19 -26.11 13.36
CA HIS A 183 -2.98 -27.00 14.22
C HIS A 183 -3.14 -28.41 13.65
N LYS A 184 -3.23 -28.55 12.32
CA LYS A 184 -3.22 -29.87 11.65
C LYS A 184 -1.87 -30.56 11.75
N ALA A 185 -0.78 -29.81 11.58
CA ALA A 185 0.58 -30.35 11.66
C ALA A 185 0.98 -30.71 13.09
N ASN A 186 0.52 -29.93 14.08
CA ASN A 186 0.86 -30.09 15.49
C ASN A 186 -0.40 -30.07 16.39
N PRO A 187 -1.26 -31.12 16.38
CA PRO A 187 -2.52 -31.13 17.13
C PRO A 187 -2.38 -30.94 18.64
N LEU A 188 -1.22 -31.31 19.19
CA LEU A 188 -0.89 -31.20 20.61
C LEU A 188 -0.53 -29.77 21.06
N ARG A 189 -0.17 -28.88 20.13
CA ARG A 189 0.14 -27.50 20.48
C ARG A 189 -1.14 -26.74 20.82
N LYS A 190 -1.10 -25.99 21.91
CA LYS A 190 -2.20 -25.13 22.35
C LYS A 190 -2.47 -23.97 21.39
N GLY A 191 -1.44 -23.51 20.67
CA GLY A 191 -1.52 -22.49 19.63
C GLY A 191 -0.13 -22.06 19.16
N LEU A 192 -0.06 -20.91 18.50
CA LEU A 192 1.17 -20.31 17.96
C LEU A 192 1.55 -19.03 18.71
N SER A 193 2.84 -18.78 18.89
CA SER A 193 3.31 -17.46 19.37
C SER A 193 2.99 -16.38 18.33
N GLN A 194 2.57 -15.19 18.77
CA GLN A 194 2.17 -14.08 17.89
C GLN A 194 3.24 -13.65 16.90
N ALA A 195 4.52 -13.85 17.25
CA ALA A 195 5.65 -13.47 16.41
C ALA A 195 5.68 -14.22 15.07
N VAL A 196 5.23 -15.47 15.05
CA VAL A 196 5.20 -16.31 13.84
C VAL A 196 4.25 -15.75 12.78
N PRO A 197 2.94 -15.60 13.03
CA PRO A 197 2.02 -15.03 12.06
C PRO A 197 2.36 -13.58 11.74
N GLN A 198 2.84 -12.78 12.71
CA GLN A 198 3.26 -11.41 12.44
C GLN A 198 4.38 -11.34 11.40
N SER A 199 5.35 -12.26 11.45
CA SER A 199 6.44 -12.30 10.47
C SER A 199 6.02 -12.78 9.07
N TYR A 200 4.91 -13.52 9.00
CA TYR A 200 4.40 -14.10 7.76
C TYR A 200 3.48 -13.15 6.98
N LEU A 201 2.82 -12.24 7.69
CA LEU A 201 1.84 -11.31 7.13
C LEU A 201 2.49 -9.99 6.70
N ASP A 202 1.99 -9.43 5.62
CA ASP A 202 2.43 -8.15 5.07
C ASP A 202 1.66 -7.00 5.73
N LEU A 203 1.80 -6.91 7.07
CA LEU A 203 1.15 -5.90 7.91
C LEU A 203 2.11 -5.39 9.00
N PRO A 204 2.11 -4.07 9.30
CA PRO A 204 2.75 -3.51 10.49
C PRO A 204 2.21 -4.13 11.77
N LYS A 205 3.02 -4.12 12.84
CA LYS A 205 2.69 -4.72 14.14
C LYS A 205 1.37 -4.19 14.71
N GLU A 206 1.16 -2.89 14.61
CA GLU A 206 -0.04 -2.21 15.12
C GLU A 206 -1.28 -2.65 14.36
N ALA A 207 -1.20 -2.73 13.02
CA ALA A 207 -2.30 -3.20 12.19
C ALA A 207 -2.60 -4.69 12.44
N PHE A 208 -1.57 -5.51 12.59
CA PHE A 208 -1.70 -6.92 12.97
C PHE A 208 -2.38 -7.08 14.33
N ASN A 209 -1.97 -6.35 15.36
CA ASN A 209 -2.56 -6.41 16.69
C ASN A 209 -4.05 -6.06 16.66
N GLN A 210 -4.44 -5.05 15.88
CA GLN A 210 -5.84 -4.67 15.72
C GLN A 210 -6.62 -5.74 14.95
N MET A 211 -6.02 -6.39 13.96
CA MET A 211 -6.61 -7.52 13.25
C MET A 211 -6.88 -8.70 14.19
N VAL A 212 -5.90 -9.07 15.01
CA VAL A 212 -6.06 -10.09 16.06
C VAL A 212 -7.17 -9.70 17.03
N ALA A 213 -7.22 -8.44 17.47
CA ALA A 213 -8.29 -7.97 18.36
C ALA A 213 -9.69 -8.10 17.73
N LYS A 214 -9.84 -7.74 16.45
CA LYS A 214 -11.12 -7.88 15.72
C LYS A 214 -11.53 -9.34 15.55
N LEU A 215 -10.61 -10.22 15.19
CA LEU A 215 -10.90 -11.67 15.05
C LEU A 215 -11.21 -12.33 16.40
N ALA A 216 -10.57 -11.89 17.48
CA ALA A 216 -10.86 -12.37 18.83
C ALA A 216 -12.25 -11.92 19.29
N GLN A 217 -12.64 -10.66 18.99
CA GLN A 217 -13.98 -10.15 19.26
C GLN A 217 -15.06 -10.87 18.42
N ALA A 218 -14.74 -11.26 17.19
CA ALA A 218 -15.60 -12.08 16.34
C ALA A 218 -15.72 -13.54 16.83
N GLY A 219 -14.88 -13.96 17.78
CA GLY A 219 -14.87 -15.32 18.33
C GLY A 219 -14.22 -16.35 17.41
N GLU A 220 -13.48 -15.92 16.38
CA GLU A 220 -12.78 -16.82 15.45
C GLU A 220 -11.48 -17.36 16.05
N ILE A 221 -10.85 -16.56 16.92
CA ILE A 221 -9.60 -16.91 17.59
C ILE A 221 -9.70 -16.69 19.10
N VAL A 222 -8.88 -17.43 19.84
CA VAL A 222 -8.65 -17.27 21.27
C VAL A 222 -7.19 -16.87 21.47
N ARG A 223 -6.99 -15.86 22.32
CA ARG A 223 -5.67 -15.37 22.72
C ARG A 223 -5.42 -15.72 24.18
N GLU A 224 -4.37 -16.48 24.44
CA GLU A 224 -3.85 -16.78 25.77
C GLU A 224 -2.42 -16.22 25.87
N GLU A 225 -2.25 -15.10 26.57
CA GLU A 225 -0.97 -14.37 26.68
C GLU A 225 -0.32 -14.05 25.31
N ASP A 226 0.76 -14.76 24.97
CA ASP A 226 1.51 -14.67 23.70
C ASP A 226 1.07 -15.71 22.67
N THR A 227 0.16 -16.60 23.04
CA THR A 227 -0.31 -17.70 22.18
C THR A 227 -1.66 -17.34 21.54
N ILE A 228 -1.77 -17.59 20.24
CA ILE A 228 -3.02 -17.45 19.47
C ILE A 228 -3.41 -18.82 18.91
N ALA A 229 -4.69 -19.15 19.05
CA ALA A 229 -5.27 -20.37 18.52
C ALA A 229 -6.64 -20.07 17.87
N LEU A 230 -7.06 -20.88 16.91
CA LEU A 230 -8.46 -20.92 16.46
C LEU A 230 -9.37 -21.30 17.63
N ALA A 231 -10.49 -20.60 17.78
CA ALA A 231 -11.47 -20.89 18.85
C ALA A 231 -12.08 -22.30 18.74
N SER A 232 -12.08 -22.87 17.53
CA SER A 232 -12.53 -24.24 17.25
C SER A 232 -11.50 -25.32 17.59
N HIS A 233 -10.24 -24.96 17.86
CA HIS A 233 -9.20 -25.93 18.18
C HIS A 233 -9.23 -26.29 19.65
N LYS A 234 -9.58 -27.54 19.94
CA LYS A 234 -9.37 -28.14 21.25
C LYS A 234 -8.14 -29.05 21.16
N PRO A 235 -7.02 -28.69 21.82
CA PRO A 235 -5.86 -29.57 21.91
C PRO A 235 -6.29 -30.89 22.55
N GLY A 236 -6.32 -31.95 21.76
CA GLY A 236 -6.70 -33.29 22.18
C GLY A 236 -5.57 -34.24 21.87
N LEU A 237 -5.24 -35.11 22.84
CA LEU A 237 -4.35 -36.24 22.60
C LEU A 237 -5.03 -37.21 21.62
N SER A 238 -4.29 -37.79 20.67
CA SER A 238 -4.83 -38.91 19.91
C SER A 238 -5.06 -40.12 20.84
N PRO A 239 -5.95 -41.08 20.51
CA PRO A 239 -6.17 -42.26 21.35
C PRO A 239 -4.88 -43.07 21.65
N GLU A 240 -3.94 -43.09 20.70
CA GLU A 240 -2.62 -43.72 20.87
C GLU A 240 -1.72 -42.94 21.85
N GLN A 241 -1.83 -41.61 21.84
CA GLN A 241 -1.13 -40.74 22.77
C GLN A 241 -1.76 -40.77 24.16
N GLU A 242 -3.08 -40.88 24.29
CA GLU A 242 -3.75 -41.11 25.57
C GLU A 242 -3.34 -42.45 26.19
N ALA A 243 -3.26 -43.52 25.38
CA ALA A 243 -2.75 -44.81 25.85
C ALA A 243 -1.29 -44.72 26.32
N THR A 244 -0.47 -43.93 25.61
CA THR A 244 0.94 -43.70 25.98
C THR A 244 1.07 -42.85 27.24
N VAL A 245 0.29 -41.77 27.37
CA VAL A 245 0.24 -40.93 28.57
C VAL A 245 -0.25 -41.75 29.76
N THR A 246 -1.29 -42.58 29.60
CA THR A 246 -1.79 -43.47 30.66
C THR A 246 -0.69 -44.45 31.10
N ARG A 247 0.06 -45.01 30.15
CA ARG A 247 1.19 -45.91 30.44
C ARG A 247 2.35 -45.20 31.14
N ILE A 248 2.66 -43.96 30.75
CA ILE A 248 3.71 -43.14 31.39
C ILE A 248 3.27 -42.73 32.81
N MET A 249 2.03 -42.27 32.99
CA MET A 249 1.48 -41.91 34.29
C MET A 249 1.45 -43.10 35.25
N ALA A 250 1.04 -44.29 34.76
CA ALA A 250 1.09 -45.52 35.54
C ALA A 250 2.52 -45.93 35.93
N LEU A 251 3.53 -45.60 35.12
CA LEU A 251 4.94 -45.82 35.48
C LEU A 251 5.44 -44.81 36.53
N PHE A 252 4.97 -43.56 36.49
CA PHE A 252 5.28 -42.54 37.50
C PHE A 252 4.60 -42.81 38.85
N GLU A 253 3.35 -43.26 38.87
CA GLU A 253 2.65 -43.63 40.12
C GLU A 253 3.32 -44.83 40.81
N ASN A 254 3.91 -45.75 40.05
CA ASN A 254 4.63 -46.90 40.58
C ASN A 254 6.11 -46.61 40.93
N ASN A 255 6.64 -45.43 40.61
CA ASN A 255 8.02 -45.02 40.94
C ASN A 255 8.09 -43.50 41.22
N PRO A 256 7.61 -43.04 42.39
CA PRO A 256 7.55 -41.61 42.73
C PRO A 256 8.93 -40.93 42.92
N GLY A 257 10.03 -41.68 42.87
CA GLY A 257 11.39 -41.20 43.13
C GLY A 257 12.25 -40.89 41.91
N SER A 258 11.79 -41.15 40.68
CA SER A 258 12.57 -40.88 39.46
C SER A 258 11.99 -39.69 38.68
N LEU A 259 12.34 -38.49 39.10
CA LEU A 259 12.30 -37.31 38.24
C LEU A 259 13.67 -37.19 37.53
N PRO A 260 13.74 -36.86 36.23
CA PRO A 260 14.96 -36.31 35.65
C PRO A 260 15.27 -34.91 36.20
#